data_AF-A0A820IR13-F1
#
_entry.id   AF-A0A820IR13-F1
#
_cell.length_a   1.000
_cell.length_b   1.000
_cell.length_c   1.000
_cell.angle_alpha   90.00
_cell.angle_beta   90.00
_cell.angle_gamma   90.00
#
_symmetry.space_group_name_H-M   'P 1'
#
loop_
_entity.id
_entity.type
_entity.pdbx_description
1 polymer ?
#
loop_
_entity_poly.entity_id
_entity_poly.type
_entity_poly.pdbx_seq_one_letter_code
_entity_poly.pdbx_strand_id
1 'polypeptide(L)'
;IILIFFAFKKSIVHFIKISQTYKRIPCSPTKLPILGDILTLPLNPYKFTKKLGEFYEYAKYKDMFCLWLGTHPLLVFFHPVGLEHFFSGTKHITKSTDYIYLLPWLRTGLLTSAGTKWKNRRRILTPAFHDKDLLTNSVDIFNEQAAILIQRLASMKLDKEVNLYSYIASCALDIICETAMGLNIGAQHQRNSEYVDAVLKLTDLILKRQRMPWMWPDFVFNLLPEGREHNRCLNIVHQFTKKVIHDRAQDFHATQIRG
;
A
#
# COMPACT_ATOMS: atom_id res chain seq x y z
N ILE A 1 -24.83 -9.92 23.61
CA ILE A 1 -26.01 -9.55 22.79
C ILE A 1 -26.32 -8.05 22.89
N ILE A 2 -26.47 -7.48 24.09
CA ILE A 2 -26.80 -6.06 24.29
C ILE A 2 -25.76 -5.09 23.70
N LEU A 3 -24.46 -5.33 23.90
CA LEU A 3 -23.39 -4.50 23.32
C LEU A 3 -23.36 -4.52 21.78
N ILE A 4 -23.65 -5.68 21.18
CA ILE A 4 -23.72 -5.85 19.72
C ILE A 4 -24.92 -5.04 19.18
N PHE A 5 -26.06 -5.08 19.88
CA PHE A 5 -27.24 -4.30 19.53
C PHE A 5 -27.00 -2.78 19.60
N PHE A 6 -26.34 -2.30 20.65
CA PHE A 6 -25.98 -0.87 20.75
C PHE A 6 -24.97 -0.43 19.69
N ALA A 7 -23.95 -1.26 19.40
CA ALA A 7 -23.00 -0.99 18.32
C ALA A 7 -23.69 -0.94 16.95
N PHE A 8 -24.62 -1.88 16.70
CA PHE A 8 -25.40 -1.93 15.47
C PHE A 8 -26.31 -0.69 15.32
N LYS A 9 -27.02 -0.30 16.39
CA LYS A 9 -27.85 0.91 16.40
C LYS A 9 -27.03 2.17 16.13
N LYS A 10 -25.85 2.30 16.75
CA LYS A 10 -24.95 3.44 16.52
C LYS A 10 -24.47 3.49 15.06
N SER A 11 -24.15 2.34 14.46
CA SER A 11 -23.74 2.23 13.07
C SER A 11 -24.88 2.63 12.10
N ILE A 12 -26.12 2.22 12.38
CA ILE A 12 -27.30 2.62 11.58
C ILE A 12 -27.54 4.13 11.64
N VAL A 13 -27.52 4.74 12.84
CA VAL A 13 -27.71 6.18 12.99
C VAL A 13 -26.62 6.96 12.26
N HIS A 14 -25.37 6.49 12.35
CA HIS A 14 -24.24 7.05 11.63
C HIS A 14 -24.42 6.96 10.11
N PHE A 15 -24.83 5.79 9.61
CA PHE A 15 -25.13 5.56 8.20
C PHE A 15 -26.24 6.50 7.68
N ILE A 16 -27.33 6.67 8.43
CA ILE A 16 -28.43 7.58 8.04
C ILE A 16 -27.93 9.02 7.95
N LYS A 17 -27.19 9.48 8.97
CA LYS A 17 -26.67 10.86 9.01
C LYS A 17 -25.70 11.13 7.86
N ILE A 18 -24.78 10.20 7.60
CA ILE A 18 -23.86 10.28 6.47
C ILE A 18 -24.66 10.23 5.16
N SER A 19 -25.53 9.25 4.96
CA SER A 19 -26.34 9.13 3.73
C SER A 19 -27.05 10.44 3.39
N GLN A 20 -27.60 11.14 4.39
CA GLN A 20 -28.20 12.47 4.22
C GLN A 20 -27.22 13.54 3.70
N THR A 21 -25.98 13.58 4.21
CA THR A 21 -24.92 14.48 3.73
C THR A 21 -24.55 14.19 2.27
N TYR A 22 -24.49 12.91 1.89
CA TYR A 22 -24.07 12.47 0.55
C TYR A 22 -25.21 12.41 -0.48
N LYS A 23 -26.46 12.74 -0.12
CA LYS A 23 -27.63 12.69 -1.01
C LYS A 23 -27.47 13.45 -2.33
N ARG A 24 -26.69 14.55 -2.32
CA ARG A 24 -26.47 15.40 -3.49
C ARG A 24 -25.42 14.84 -4.45
N ILE A 25 -24.64 13.86 -3.99
CA ILE A 25 -23.55 13.28 -4.77
C ILE A 25 -24.12 12.07 -5.53
N PRO A 26 -23.91 11.99 -6.85
CA PRO A 26 -24.28 10.82 -7.62
C PRO A 26 -23.64 9.55 -7.03
N CYS A 27 -24.48 8.64 -6.57
CA CYS A 27 -24.03 7.36 -6.02
C CYS A 27 -24.24 6.23 -7.03
N SER A 28 -23.57 5.10 -6.81
CA SER A 28 -23.83 3.86 -7.53
C SER A 28 -25.32 3.51 -7.58
N PRO A 29 -25.82 2.97 -8.70
CA PRO A 29 -27.20 2.52 -8.82
C PRO A 29 -27.54 1.38 -7.85
N THR A 30 -26.54 0.65 -7.35
CA THR A 30 -26.73 -0.44 -6.39
C THR A 30 -26.99 0.14 -5.00
N LYS A 31 -28.27 0.23 -4.61
CA LYS A 31 -28.70 0.76 -3.31
C LYS A 31 -29.13 -0.34 -2.35
N LEU A 32 -28.26 -1.31 -2.08
CA LEU A 32 -28.55 -2.26 -1.02
C LEU A 32 -28.34 -1.57 0.35
N PRO A 33 -29.32 -1.58 1.25
CA PRO A 33 -29.15 -0.99 2.57
C PRO A 33 -28.04 -1.73 3.33
N ILE A 34 -27.15 -0.98 3.99
CA ILE A 34 -26.03 -1.47 4.82
C ILE A 34 -24.91 -2.18 4.04
N LEU A 35 -25.21 -2.94 2.98
CA LEU A 35 -24.20 -3.63 2.16
C LEU A 35 -23.66 -2.76 1.02
N GLY A 36 -24.44 -1.81 0.51
CA GLY A 36 -24.04 -0.91 -0.57
C GLY A 36 -23.60 -1.67 -1.83
N ASP A 37 -22.41 -1.33 -2.31
CA ASP A 37 -21.76 -1.88 -3.50
C ASP A 37 -20.89 -3.11 -3.21
N ILE A 38 -20.82 -3.59 -1.96
CA ILE A 38 -19.95 -4.72 -1.60
C ILE A 38 -20.21 -5.95 -2.48
N LEU A 39 -21.48 -6.26 -2.75
CA LEU A 39 -21.86 -7.45 -3.52
C LEU A 39 -21.52 -7.34 -5.02
N THR A 40 -21.41 -6.11 -5.53
CA THR A 40 -21.09 -5.86 -6.94
C THR A 40 -19.59 -5.68 -7.17
N LEU A 41 -18.83 -5.43 -6.10
CA LEU A 41 -17.39 -5.31 -6.13
C LEU A 41 -16.71 -6.67 -6.01
N PRO A 42 -16.07 -7.15 -7.08
CA PRO A 42 -15.42 -8.46 -7.07
C PRO A 42 -14.17 -8.43 -6.18
N LEU A 43 -13.89 -9.56 -5.53
CA LEU A 43 -12.73 -9.71 -4.63
C LEU A 43 -11.39 -9.80 -5.36
N ASN A 44 -11.43 -10.30 -6.60
CA ASN A 44 -10.25 -10.42 -7.44
C ASN A 44 -9.76 -9.02 -7.87
N PRO A 45 -8.48 -8.67 -7.65
CA PRO A 45 -7.95 -7.32 -7.95
C PRO A 45 -8.21 -6.86 -9.39
N TYR A 46 -7.99 -7.74 -10.38
CA TYR A 46 -8.19 -7.40 -11.79
C TYR A 46 -9.67 -7.10 -12.09
N LYS A 47 -10.57 -7.97 -11.64
CA LYS A 47 -12.01 -7.74 -11.78
C LYS A 47 -12.45 -6.48 -11.03
N PHE A 48 -11.84 -6.19 -9.88
CA PHE A 48 -12.15 -5.01 -9.07
C PHE A 48 -11.80 -3.73 -9.83
N THR A 49 -10.59 -3.66 -10.37
CA THR A 49 -10.14 -2.55 -11.22
C THR A 49 -11.03 -2.39 -12.46
N LYS A 50 -11.39 -3.50 -13.12
CA LYS A 50 -12.33 -3.46 -14.26
C LYS A 50 -13.69 -2.86 -13.84
N LYS A 51 -14.21 -3.25 -12.66
CA LYS A 51 -15.47 -2.72 -12.13
C LYS A 51 -15.39 -1.23 -11.81
N LEU A 52 -14.26 -0.75 -11.28
CA LEU A 52 -14.02 0.68 -11.11
C LEU A 52 -14.01 1.43 -12.44
N GLY A 53 -13.48 0.82 -13.52
CA GLY A 53 -13.58 1.37 -14.87
C GLY A 53 -15.01 1.48 -15.39
N GLU A 54 -15.87 0.49 -15.11
CA GLU A 54 -17.31 0.57 -15.45
C GLU A 54 -18.00 1.72 -14.69
N PHE A 55 -17.66 1.91 -13.41
CA PHE A 55 -18.19 3.04 -12.63
C PHE A 55 -17.67 4.39 -13.15
N TYR A 56 -16.42 4.45 -13.60
CA TYR A 56 -15.89 5.62 -14.29
C TYR A 56 -16.72 5.94 -15.54
N GLU A 57 -16.96 4.97 -16.44
CA GLU A 57 -17.76 5.21 -17.65
C GLU A 57 -19.17 5.72 -17.35
N TYR A 58 -19.79 5.22 -16.28
CA TYR A 58 -21.10 5.70 -15.81
C TYR A 58 -21.06 7.12 -15.25
N ALA A 59 -19.96 7.50 -14.60
CA ALA A 59 -19.82 8.75 -13.87
C ALA A 59 -18.91 9.78 -14.54
N LYS A 60 -18.37 9.52 -15.74
CA LYS A 60 -17.37 10.38 -16.40
C LYS A 60 -17.86 11.80 -16.70
N TYR A 61 -19.17 11.99 -16.83
CA TYR A 61 -19.81 13.29 -17.01
C TYR A 61 -20.14 13.99 -15.68
N LYS A 62 -19.70 13.44 -14.55
CA LYS A 62 -19.93 13.94 -13.20
C LYS A 62 -18.58 14.20 -12.54
N ASP A 63 -18.45 15.30 -11.81
CA ASP A 63 -17.18 15.66 -11.16
C ASP A 63 -16.75 14.67 -10.08
N MET A 64 -17.73 14.06 -9.40
CA MET A 64 -17.52 13.10 -8.33
C MET A 64 -18.60 12.03 -8.31
N PHE A 65 -18.22 10.87 -7.79
CA PHE A 65 -19.07 9.70 -7.66
C PHE A 65 -18.89 9.05 -6.29
N CYS A 66 -19.97 8.52 -5.72
CA CYS A 66 -19.94 7.88 -4.41
C CYS A 66 -20.23 6.37 -4.54
N LEU A 67 -19.31 5.57 -3.99
CA LEU A 67 -19.45 4.14 -3.79
C LEU A 67 -19.72 3.86 -2.31
N TRP A 68 -20.54 2.86 -2.01
CA TRP A 68 -20.79 2.46 -0.63
C TRP A 68 -20.12 1.13 -0.32
N LEU A 69 -19.06 1.16 0.50
CA LEU A 69 -18.44 -0.02 1.06
C LEU A 69 -19.08 -0.32 2.41
N GLY A 70 -20.23 -0.99 2.35
CA GLY A 70 -21.05 -1.25 3.51
C GLY A 70 -21.64 0.04 4.05
N THR A 71 -21.29 0.40 5.28
CA THR A 71 -21.71 1.67 5.90
C THR A 71 -20.76 2.85 5.63
N HIS A 72 -19.66 2.62 4.90
CA HIS A 72 -18.64 3.64 4.65
C HIS A 72 -18.73 4.16 3.20
N PRO A 73 -19.01 5.46 2.98
CA PRO A 73 -18.98 6.04 1.65
C PRO A 73 -17.53 6.25 1.21
N LEU A 74 -17.23 5.86 -0.03
CA LEU A 74 -16.00 6.14 -0.74
C LEU A 74 -16.30 7.12 -1.86
N LEU A 75 -15.80 8.35 -1.73
CA LEU A 75 -15.84 9.33 -2.80
C LEU A 75 -14.71 9.07 -3.79
N VAL A 76 -15.09 8.96 -5.05
CA VAL A 76 -14.18 8.80 -6.17
C VAL A 76 -14.26 10.05 -7.03
N PHE A 77 -13.10 10.64 -7.27
CA PHE A 77 -12.93 11.80 -8.12
C PHE A 77 -12.27 11.35 -9.42
N PHE A 78 -12.89 11.66 -10.54
CA PHE A 78 -12.40 11.28 -11.86
C PHE A 78 -12.01 12.48 -12.72
N HIS A 79 -12.58 13.65 -12.43
CA HIS A 79 -12.36 14.85 -13.23
C HIS A 79 -11.12 15.62 -12.72
N PRO A 80 -10.20 16.05 -13.61
CA PRO A 80 -8.96 16.71 -13.23
C PRO A 80 -9.19 18.00 -12.43
N VAL A 81 -10.22 18.78 -12.75
CA VAL A 81 -10.58 20.02 -12.03
C VAL A 81 -10.91 19.73 -10.55
N GLY A 82 -11.63 18.63 -10.29
CA GLY A 82 -11.92 18.20 -8.93
C GLY A 82 -10.65 17.76 -8.20
N LEU A 83 -9.80 16.97 -8.87
CA LEU A 83 -8.54 16.49 -8.32
C LEU A 83 -7.55 17.62 -8.00
N GLU A 84 -7.48 18.65 -8.85
CA GLU A 84 -6.61 19.81 -8.65
C GLU A 84 -6.93 20.52 -7.33
N HIS A 85 -8.22 20.71 -7.00
CA HIS A 85 -8.63 21.32 -5.75
C HIS A 85 -8.14 20.56 -4.50
N PHE A 86 -8.11 19.22 -4.58
CA PHE A 86 -7.63 18.37 -3.46
C PHE A 86 -6.11 18.27 -3.40
N PHE A 87 -5.43 18.16 -4.54
CA PHE A 87 -3.98 17.90 -4.59
C PHE A 87 -3.11 19.17 -4.54
N SER A 88 -3.62 20.33 -4.95
CA SER A 88 -2.88 21.60 -4.89
C SER A 88 -2.74 22.13 -3.45
N GLY A 89 -3.71 21.81 -2.59
CA GLY A 89 -3.77 22.29 -1.22
C GLY A 89 -2.96 21.45 -0.21
N THR A 90 -2.50 22.09 0.86
CA THR A 90 -1.89 21.39 2.02
C THR A 90 -2.90 21.01 3.10
N LYS A 91 -4.18 21.35 2.90
CA LYS A 91 -5.27 21.11 3.87
C LYS A 91 -5.62 19.63 4.00
N HIS A 92 -5.56 18.87 2.90
CA HIS A 92 -5.95 17.46 2.82
C HIS A 92 -4.74 16.52 2.73
N ILE A 93 -3.68 16.79 3.52
CA ILE A 93 -2.48 15.93 3.58
C ILE A 93 -2.74 14.63 4.37
N THR A 94 -3.71 14.64 5.29
CA THR A 94 -4.08 13.47 6.07
C THR A 94 -4.65 12.39 5.17
N LYS A 95 -4.05 11.20 5.22
CA LYS A 95 -4.50 10.03 4.46
C LYS A 95 -5.88 9.54 4.90
N SER A 96 -6.55 8.87 3.98
CA SER A 96 -7.83 8.22 4.21
C SER A 96 -7.74 7.10 5.23
N THR A 97 -8.88 6.73 5.82
CA THR A 97 -8.94 5.78 6.95
C THR A 97 -8.42 4.39 6.60
N ASP A 98 -8.43 3.98 5.33
CA ASP A 98 -7.88 2.69 4.88
C ASP A 98 -6.35 2.58 5.05
N TYR A 99 -5.64 3.69 5.26
CA TYR A 99 -4.21 3.66 5.60
C TYR A 99 -3.96 3.14 7.03
N ILE A 100 -4.98 3.01 7.88
CA ILE A 100 -4.80 2.43 9.23
C ILE A 100 -4.24 1.00 9.16
N TYR A 101 -4.56 0.26 8.10
CA TYR A 101 -4.09 -1.11 7.91
C TYR A 101 -2.61 -1.21 7.53
N LEU A 102 -1.99 -0.09 7.11
CA LEU A 102 -0.54 0.02 6.90
C LEU A 102 0.21 0.38 8.19
N LEU A 103 -0.47 0.87 9.23
CA LEU A 103 0.18 1.31 10.47
C LEU A 103 0.93 0.19 11.21
N PRO A 104 0.45 -1.07 11.29
CA PRO A 104 1.23 -2.15 11.89
C PRO A 104 2.58 -2.35 11.19
N TRP A 105 2.63 -2.19 9.87
CA TRP A 105 3.83 -2.32 9.06
C TRP A 105 4.73 -1.08 9.12
N LEU A 106 4.23 0.07 8.68
CA LEU A 106 5.01 1.27 8.41
C LEU A 106 5.03 2.27 9.57
N ARG A 107 4.26 1.99 10.64
CA ARG A 107 3.98 2.92 11.74
C ARG A 107 3.58 4.29 11.19
N THR A 108 3.96 5.37 11.87
CA THR A 108 3.77 6.76 11.40
C THR A 108 5.01 7.28 10.66
N GLY A 109 5.35 6.62 9.55
CA GLY A 109 6.42 6.98 8.62
C GLY A 109 6.01 8.06 7.62
N LEU A 110 6.78 8.24 6.54
CA LEU A 110 6.50 9.27 5.52
C LEU A 110 5.13 9.07 4.84
N LEU A 111 4.78 7.82 4.52
CA LEU A 111 3.53 7.50 3.80
C LEU A 111 2.26 7.72 4.63
N THR A 112 2.34 7.46 5.94
CA THR A 112 1.17 7.34 6.84
C THR A 112 1.03 8.51 7.83
N SER A 113 2.10 9.29 8.05
CA SER A 113 2.03 10.47 8.92
C SER A 113 1.37 11.67 8.22
N ALA A 114 0.89 12.62 9.03
CA ALA A 114 0.29 13.86 8.57
C ALA A 114 0.87 15.07 9.33
N GLY A 115 0.49 16.28 8.89
CA GLY A 115 0.83 17.53 9.58
C GLY A 115 2.33 17.81 9.69
N THR A 116 2.74 18.36 10.84
CA THR A 116 4.14 18.73 11.13
C THR A 116 5.09 17.52 11.08
N LYS A 117 4.64 16.36 11.57
CA LYS A 117 5.42 15.12 11.56
C LYS A 117 5.77 14.70 10.13
N TRP A 118 4.80 14.75 9.22
CA TRP A 118 5.03 14.48 7.80
C TRP A 118 5.99 15.50 7.17
N LYS A 119 5.76 16.80 7.40
CA LYS A 119 6.61 17.88 6.86
C LYS A 119 8.07 17.70 7.26
N ASN A 120 8.33 17.42 8.54
CA ASN A 120 9.68 17.22 9.06
C ASN A 120 10.35 16.00 8.43
N ARG A 121 9.65 14.86 8.33
CA ARG A 121 10.19 13.65 7.70
C ARG A 121 10.48 13.85 6.22
N ARG A 122 9.57 14.51 5.48
CA ARG A 122 9.77 14.83 4.07
C ARG A 122 11.00 15.70 3.88
N ARG A 123 11.15 16.76 4.68
CA ARG A 123 12.32 17.65 4.62
C ARG A 123 13.65 16.91 4.79
N ILE A 124 13.70 15.93 5.69
CA ILE A 124 14.92 15.12 5.94
C ILE A 124 15.23 14.18 4.76
N LEU A 125 14.20 13.60 4.13
CA LEU A 125 14.39 12.57 3.09
C LEU A 125 14.54 13.14 1.67
N THR A 126 13.91 14.27 1.36
CA THR A 126 13.93 14.86 0.00
C THR A 126 15.34 15.03 -0.60
N PRO A 127 16.37 15.47 0.14
CA PRO A 127 17.72 15.66 -0.42
C PRO A 127 18.28 14.38 -1.06
N ALA A 128 18.02 13.20 -0.48
CA ALA A 128 18.50 11.92 -1.01
C ALA A 128 17.96 11.58 -2.41
N PHE A 129 16.92 12.28 -2.87
CA PHE A 129 16.29 12.08 -4.18
C PHE A 129 16.48 13.28 -5.14
N HIS A 130 17.26 14.29 -4.74
CA HIS A 130 17.58 15.46 -5.58
C HIS A 130 19.10 15.67 -5.73
N ASP A 131 19.87 15.09 -4.81
CA ASP A 131 21.32 15.09 -4.88
C ASP A 131 21.79 14.35 -6.14
N LYS A 132 22.44 15.08 -7.03
CA LYS A 132 22.91 14.57 -8.31
C LYS A 132 23.94 13.46 -8.12
N ASP A 133 24.81 13.57 -7.13
CA ASP A 133 25.91 12.61 -6.93
C ASP A 133 25.34 11.29 -6.42
N LEU A 134 24.40 11.34 -5.47
CA LEU A 134 23.69 10.14 -4.99
C LEU A 134 22.88 9.45 -6.11
N LEU A 135 22.18 10.23 -6.94
CA LEU A 135 21.40 9.68 -8.05
C LEU A 135 22.29 9.10 -9.14
N THR A 136 23.43 9.74 -9.45
CA THR A 136 24.38 9.25 -10.45
C THR A 136 25.00 7.94 -9.99
N ASN A 137 25.43 7.85 -8.74
CA ASN A 137 25.96 6.60 -8.15
C ASN A 137 24.91 5.47 -8.12
N SER A 138 23.62 5.81 -8.07
CA SER A 138 22.53 4.82 -8.13
C SER A 138 22.39 4.19 -9.52
N VAL A 139 22.79 4.89 -10.60
CA VAL A 139 22.70 4.37 -11.98
C VAL A 139 23.61 3.16 -12.18
N ASP A 140 24.80 3.16 -11.57
CA ASP A 140 25.72 2.02 -11.65
C ASP A 140 25.10 0.76 -11.03
N ILE A 141 24.46 0.93 -9.87
CA ILE A 141 23.71 -0.14 -9.20
C ILE A 141 22.54 -0.61 -10.07
N PHE A 142 21.81 0.30 -10.72
CA PHE A 142 20.72 -0.07 -11.64
C PHE A 142 21.23 -0.93 -12.79
N ASN A 143 22.36 -0.55 -13.39
CA ASN A 143 22.98 -1.28 -14.50
C ASN A 143 23.46 -2.67 -14.07
N GLU A 144 24.10 -2.79 -12.90
CA GLU A 144 24.54 -4.07 -12.36
C GLU A 144 23.36 -5.02 -12.12
N GLN A 145 22.32 -4.56 -11.42
CA GLN A 145 21.15 -5.38 -11.12
C GLN A 145 20.34 -5.72 -12.38
N ALA A 146 20.28 -4.82 -13.37
CA ALA A 146 19.68 -5.08 -14.67
C ALA A 146 20.47 -6.13 -15.47
N ALA A 147 21.79 -6.11 -15.43
CA ALA A 147 22.62 -7.12 -16.09
C ALA A 147 22.37 -8.52 -15.51
N ILE A 148 22.25 -8.64 -14.19
CA ILE A 148 21.87 -9.89 -13.51
C ILE A 148 20.49 -10.36 -13.99
N LEU A 149 19.51 -9.46 -14.05
CA LEU A 149 18.17 -9.79 -14.56
C LEU A 149 18.23 -10.32 -15.99
N ILE A 150 18.96 -9.64 -16.89
CA ILE A 150 19.12 -10.05 -18.29
C ILE A 150 19.76 -11.44 -18.39
N GLN A 151 20.81 -11.71 -17.62
CA GLN A 151 21.45 -13.04 -17.60
C GLN A 151 20.50 -14.14 -17.13
N ARG A 152 19.67 -13.84 -16.12
CA ARG A 152 18.64 -14.79 -15.64
C ARG A 152 17.57 -15.04 -16.68
N LEU A 153 17.14 -14.02 -17.41
CA LEU A 153 16.17 -14.16 -18.50
C LEU A 153 16.75 -14.94 -19.69
N ALA A 154 18.00 -14.66 -20.06
CA ALA A 154 18.70 -15.33 -21.15
C ALA A 154 18.94 -16.84 -20.89
N SER A 155 19.02 -17.24 -19.63
CA SER A 155 19.18 -18.66 -19.24
C SER A 155 17.86 -19.42 -19.08
N MET A 156 16.71 -18.77 -19.27
CA MET A 156 15.42 -19.45 -19.22
C MET A 156 15.16 -20.26 -20.49
N LYS A 157 14.67 -21.48 -20.29
CA LYS A 157 14.08 -22.26 -21.38
C LYS A 157 12.69 -21.69 -21.70
N LEU A 158 12.49 -21.26 -22.94
CA LEU A 158 11.26 -20.63 -23.42
C LEU A 158 10.16 -21.65 -23.79
N ASP A 159 10.18 -22.83 -23.15
CA ASP A 159 9.28 -23.93 -23.49
C ASP A 159 7.83 -23.67 -23.07
N LYS A 160 7.58 -22.64 -22.24
CA LYS A 160 6.26 -22.21 -21.72
C LYS A 160 6.23 -20.69 -21.48
N GLU A 161 5.02 -20.15 -21.37
CA GLU A 161 4.80 -18.77 -20.90
C GLU A 161 5.43 -18.57 -19.51
N VAL A 162 6.18 -17.48 -19.35
CA VAL A 162 6.88 -17.15 -18.11
C VAL A 162 6.29 -15.88 -17.50
N ASN A 163 5.97 -15.95 -16.20
CA ASN A 163 5.58 -14.76 -15.44
C ASN A 163 6.82 -13.95 -15.03
N LEU A 164 7.06 -12.82 -15.71
CA LEU A 164 8.21 -11.95 -15.43
C LEU A 164 8.08 -11.11 -14.16
N TYR A 165 6.89 -11.03 -13.55
CA TYR A 165 6.63 -10.17 -12.40
C TYR A 165 7.57 -10.45 -11.23
N SER A 166 7.78 -11.72 -10.89
CA SER A 166 8.67 -12.11 -9.78
C SER A 166 10.13 -11.73 -10.05
N TYR A 167 10.59 -11.86 -11.29
CA TYR A 167 11.97 -11.51 -11.66
C TYR A 167 12.22 -10.01 -11.59
N ILE A 168 11.28 -9.22 -12.10
CA ILE A 168 11.32 -7.75 -12.05
C ILE A 168 11.21 -7.27 -10.60
N ALA A 169 10.30 -7.85 -9.81
CA ALA A 169 10.14 -7.50 -8.40
C ALA A 169 11.41 -7.78 -7.58
N SER A 170 12.08 -8.92 -7.80
CA SER A 170 13.37 -9.22 -7.16
C SER A 170 14.47 -8.23 -7.56
N CYS A 171 14.57 -7.88 -8.85
CA CYS A 171 15.54 -6.90 -9.34
C CYS A 171 15.31 -5.51 -8.72
N ALA A 172 14.06 -5.04 -8.73
CA ALA A 172 13.69 -3.76 -8.12
C ALA A 172 13.98 -3.74 -6.61
N LEU A 173 13.83 -4.89 -5.93
CA LEU A 173 14.14 -5.00 -4.50
C LEU A 173 15.64 -4.94 -4.22
N ASP A 174 16.47 -5.64 -5.01
CA ASP A 174 17.93 -5.54 -4.90
C ASP A 174 18.38 -4.09 -5.14
N ILE A 175 17.85 -3.43 -6.18
CA ILE A 175 18.12 -2.03 -6.48
C ILE A 175 17.81 -1.12 -5.29
N ILE A 176 16.62 -1.19 -4.69
CA ILE A 176 16.26 -0.28 -3.59
C ILE A 176 16.99 -0.61 -2.29
N CYS A 177 17.27 -1.88 -2.02
CA CYS A 177 18.05 -2.27 -0.86
C CYS A 177 19.51 -1.82 -0.98
N GLU A 178 20.09 -1.90 -2.17
CA GLU A 178 21.47 -1.48 -2.41
C GLU A 178 21.61 0.05 -2.49
N THR A 179 20.71 0.74 -3.19
CA THR A 179 20.78 2.22 -3.29
C THR A 179 20.37 2.93 -2.01
N ALA A 180 19.27 2.53 -1.37
CA ALA A 180 18.70 3.25 -0.23
C ALA A 180 19.09 2.68 1.13
N MET A 181 19.36 1.36 1.23
CA MET A 181 19.81 0.73 2.48
C MET A 181 21.30 0.39 2.46
N GLY A 182 21.98 0.54 1.30
CA GLY A 182 23.38 0.19 1.07
C GLY A 182 23.68 -1.32 1.17
N LEU A 183 22.66 -2.17 1.12
CA LEU A 183 22.77 -3.60 1.38
C LEU A 183 22.40 -4.40 0.14
N ASN A 184 23.30 -5.28 -0.29
CA ASN A 184 23.01 -6.27 -1.30
C ASN A 184 22.35 -7.49 -0.64
N ILE A 185 21.05 -7.69 -0.89
CA ILE A 185 20.28 -8.79 -0.28
C ILE A 185 20.30 -10.06 -1.15
N GLY A 186 20.66 -9.93 -2.43
CA GLY A 186 20.73 -11.02 -3.40
C GLY A 186 19.36 -11.64 -3.72
N ALA A 187 18.29 -10.83 -3.75
CA ALA A 187 16.93 -11.27 -4.01
C ALA A 187 16.81 -11.98 -5.37
N GLN A 188 17.59 -11.57 -6.36
CA GLN A 188 17.64 -12.23 -7.67
C GLN A 188 18.29 -13.63 -7.62
N HIS A 189 19.12 -13.95 -6.63
CA HIS A 189 19.77 -15.26 -6.50
C HIS A 189 19.08 -16.18 -5.48
N GLN A 190 17.83 -15.89 -5.11
CA GLN A 190 17.09 -16.58 -4.04
C GLN A 190 17.76 -16.49 -2.65
N ARG A 191 18.77 -15.61 -2.46
CA ARG A 191 19.22 -15.24 -1.12
C ARG A 191 18.12 -14.36 -0.50
N ASN A 192 17.68 -14.70 0.72
CA ASN A 192 16.61 -14.00 1.44
C ASN A 192 15.23 -13.99 0.74
N SER A 193 14.85 -15.06 0.03
CA SER A 193 13.51 -15.21 -0.57
C SER A 193 12.38 -14.98 0.43
N GLU A 194 12.58 -15.35 1.70
CA GLU A 194 11.56 -15.20 2.74
C GLU A 194 11.16 -13.74 2.99
N TYR A 195 12.11 -12.79 2.94
CA TYR A 195 11.80 -11.37 3.07
C TYR A 195 10.99 -10.86 1.88
N VAL A 196 11.43 -11.22 0.65
CA VAL A 196 10.74 -10.82 -0.59
C VAL A 196 9.31 -11.33 -0.62
N ASP A 197 9.15 -12.63 -0.35
CA ASP A 197 7.85 -13.28 -0.29
C ASP A 197 6.98 -12.69 0.80
N ALA A 198 7.55 -12.36 1.96
CA ALA A 198 6.83 -11.70 3.04
C ALA A 198 6.33 -10.31 2.64
N VAL A 199 7.13 -9.50 1.94
CA VAL A 199 6.72 -8.17 1.46
C VAL A 199 5.59 -8.27 0.44
N LEU A 200 5.70 -9.18 -0.54
CA LEU A 200 4.68 -9.40 -1.56
C LEU A 200 3.36 -9.90 -0.94
N LYS A 201 3.42 -10.91 -0.06
CA LYS A 201 2.26 -11.44 0.66
C LYS A 201 1.62 -10.40 1.56
N LEU A 202 2.42 -9.64 2.32
CA LEU A 202 1.93 -8.60 3.21
C LEU A 202 1.17 -7.52 2.40
N THR A 203 1.70 -7.15 1.23
CA THR A 203 1.06 -6.18 0.34
C THR A 203 -0.29 -6.70 -0.18
N ASP A 204 -0.37 -7.95 -0.65
CA ASP A 204 -1.63 -8.54 -1.10
C ASP A 204 -2.66 -8.64 0.04
N LEU A 205 -2.24 -9.07 1.23
CA LEU A 205 -3.12 -9.17 2.40
C LEU A 205 -3.68 -7.82 2.85
N ILE A 206 -2.87 -6.76 2.82
CA ILE A 206 -3.31 -5.40 3.15
C ILE A 206 -4.31 -4.89 2.10
N LEU A 207 -4.01 -5.05 0.81
CA LEU A 207 -4.92 -4.65 -0.28
C LEU A 207 -6.24 -5.45 -0.21
N LYS A 208 -6.16 -6.74 0.10
CA LYS A 208 -7.33 -7.60 0.33
C LYS A 208 -8.17 -7.08 1.51
N ARG A 209 -7.53 -6.74 2.63
CA ARG A 209 -8.19 -6.16 3.81
C ARG A 209 -8.85 -4.82 3.50
N GLN A 210 -8.20 -3.95 2.73
CA GLN A 210 -8.76 -2.67 2.31
C GLN A 210 -10.04 -2.83 1.48
N ARG A 211 -10.09 -3.84 0.58
CA ARG A 211 -11.25 -4.12 -0.27
C ARG A 211 -12.40 -4.84 0.44
N MET A 212 -12.16 -5.51 1.58
CA MET A 212 -13.13 -6.41 2.22
C MET A 212 -13.60 -5.87 3.58
N PRO A 213 -14.81 -5.26 3.66
CA PRO A 213 -15.26 -4.60 4.88
C PRO A 213 -15.41 -5.52 6.10
N TRP A 214 -15.68 -6.81 5.91
CA TRP A 214 -15.73 -7.78 7.00
C TRP A 214 -14.36 -8.06 7.64
N MET A 215 -13.25 -7.73 6.96
CA MET A 215 -11.88 -7.83 7.49
C MET A 215 -11.42 -6.54 8.18
N TRP A 216 -12.22 -5.49 8.21
CA TRP A 216 -11.84 -4.21 8.83
C TRP A 216 -11.70 -4.29 10.34
N PRO A 217 -12.63 -4.91 11.10
CA PRO A 217 -12.46 -5.04 12.55
C PRO A 217 -11.23 -5.91 12.87
N ASP A 218 -10.30 -5.37 13.66
CA ASP A 218 -9.03 -6.05 14.01
C ASP A 218 -9.27 -7.43 14.64
N PHE A 219 -10.30 -7.57 15.49
CA PHE A 219 -10.62 -8.85 16.12
C PHE A 219 -11.00 -9.92 15.08
N VAL A 220 -11.80 -9.56 14.06
CA VAL A 220 -12.19 -10.50 13.00
C VAL A 220 -10.95 -10.86 12.20
N PHE A 221 -10.17 -9.86 11.78
CA PHE A 221 -8.98 -10.08 10.97
C PHE A 221 -7.99 -11.03 11.65
N ASN A 222 -7.70 -10.82 12.93
CA ASN A 222 -6.74 -11.64 13.69
C ASN A 222 -7.20 -13.09 13.90
N LEU A 223 -8.51 -13.37 13.84
CA LEU A 223 -9.06 -14.73 13.91
C LEU A 223 -8.99 -15.46 12.56
N LEU A 224 -8.94 -14.73 11.45
CA LEU A 224 -8.86 -15.31 10.11
C LEU A 224 -7.45 -15.84 9.81
N PRO A 225 -7.31 -16.87 8.95
CA PRO A 225 -6.01 -17.33 8.46
C PRO A 225 -5.17 -16.20 7.85
N GLU A 226 -5.82 -15.29 7.13
CA GLU A 226 -5.19 -14.11 6.54
C GLU A 226 -4.54 -13.19 7.57
N GLY A 227 -5.17 -12.98 8.73
CA GLY A 227 -4.58 -12.18 9.79
C GLY A 227 -3.38 -12.85 10.46
N ARG A 228 -3.43 -14.18 10.62
CA ARG A 228 -2.28 -14.95 11.12
C ARG A 228 -1.09 -14.87 10.16
N GLU A 229 -1.34 -15.07 8.86
CA GLU A 229 -0.29 -14.96 7.84
C GLU A 229 0.24 -13.52 7.73
N HIS A 230 -0.64 -12.51 7.81
CA HIS A 230 -0.24 -11.11 7.87
C HIS A 230 0.72 -10.84 9.03
N ASN A 231 0.40 -11.32 10.24
CA ASN A 231 1.27 -11.15 11.41
C ASN A 231 2.60 -11.91 11.29
N ARG A 232 2.60 -13.08 10.65
CA ARG A 232 3.83 -13.84 10.35
C ARG A 232 4.74 -13.06 9.40
N CYS A 233 4.21 -12.60 8.26
CA CYS A 233 4.95 -11.79 7.29
C CYS A 233 5.43 -10.47 7.91
N LEU A 234 4.60 -9.82 8.73
CA LEU A 234 4.96 -8.60 9.44
C LEU A 234 6.18 -8.79 10.34
N ASN A 235 6.25 -9.91 11.07
CA ASN A 235 7.38 -10.23 11.93
C ASN A 235 8.67 -10.40 11.12
N ILE A 236 8.63 -11.11 9.99
CA ILE A 236 9.78 -11.31 9.10
C ILE A 236 10.30 -9.97 8.59
N VAL A 237 9.40 -9.13 8.07
CA VAL A 237 9.76 -7.81 7.54
C VAL A 237 10.37 -6.92 8.64
N HIS A 238 9.79 -6.91 9.84
CA HIS A 238 10.35 -6.15 10.96
C HIS A 238 11.67 -6.70 11.48
N GLN A 239 11.87 -8.01 11.51
CA GLN A 239 13.16 -8.62 11.88
C GLN A 239 14.24 -8.21 10.90
N PHE A 240 13.95 -8.29 9.60
CA PHE A 240 14.86 -7.84 8.56
C PHE A 240 15.21 -6.36 8.72
N THR A 241 14.22 -5.47 8.83
CA THR A 241 14.47 -4.02 8.98
C THR A 241 15.25 -3.69 10.25
N LYS A 242 14.97 -4.37 11.38
CA LYS A 242 15.72 -4.16 12.64
C LYS A 242 17.17 -4.60 12.50
N LYS A 243 17.43 -5.73 11.83
CA LYS A 243 18.79 -6.20 11.54
C LYS A 243 19.55 -5.16 10.72
N VAL A 244 18.97 -4.69 9.62
CA VAL A 244 19.57 -3.64 8.77
C VAL A 244 19.92 -2.38 9.57
N ILE A 245 19.01 -1.91 10.42
CA ILE A 245 19.25 -0.73 11.27
C ILE A 245 20.40 -0.99 12.25
N HIS A 246 20.45 -2.19 12.85
CA HIS A 246 21.49 -2.55 13.79
C HIS A 246 22.87 -2.62 13.12
N ASP A 247 22.98 -3.33 11.99
CA ASP A 247 24.22 -3.49 11.23
C ASP A 247 24.76 -2.11 10.80
N ARG A 248 23.88 -1.24 10.31
CA ARG A 248 24.24 0.14 9.93
C ARG A 248 24.70 1.01 11.09
N ALA A 249 24.08 0.88 12.24
CA ALA A 249 24.51 1.61 13.43
C ALA A 249 25.90 1.17 13.87
N GLN A 250 26.20 -0.13 13.81
CA GLN A 250 27.52 -0.66 14.12
C GLN A 250 28.59 -0.17 13.14
N ASP A 251 28.32 -0.22 11.83
CA ASP A 251 29.23 0.28 10.79
C ASP A 251 29.55 1.77 10.99
N PHE A 252 28.53 2.56 11.31
CA PHE A 252 28.69 3.99 11.59
C PHE A 252 29.60 4.24 12.81
N HIS A 253 29.37 3.51 13.91
CA HIS A 253 30.21 3.61 15.11
C HIS A 253 31.65 3.13 14.85
N ALA A 254 31.84 2.05 14.09
CA ALA A 254 33.16 1.53 13.75
C ALA A 254 33.95 2.52 12.86
N THR A 255 33.26 3.22 11.96
CA THR A 255 33.88 4.24 11.09
C THR A 255 34.29 5.48 11.88
N GLN A 256 33.49 5.90 12.88
CA GLN A 256 33.84 7.02 13.78
C GLN A 256 35.02 6.71 14.71
N ILE A 257 35.26 5.45 15.07
CA ILE A 257 36.40 5.06 15.92
C ILE A 257 37.71 5.01 15.11
N ARG A 258 37.63 4.85 13.79
CA ARG A 258 38.78 4.72 12.89
C ARG A 258 39.24 6.03 12.24
N GLY A 259 38.41 7.08 12.27
CA GLY A 259 38.72 8.42 11.72
C GLY A 259 38.98 9.43 12.82
#